data_AF-A0A949MJZ6-F1
#
_entry.id   AF-A0A949MJZ6-F1
#
_cell.length_a   1.000
_cell.length_b   1.000
_cell.length_c   1.000
_cell.angle_alpha   90.00
_cell.angle_beta   90.00
_cell.angle_gamma   90.00
#
_symmetry.space_group_name_H-M   'P 1'
#
loop_
_entity.id
_entity.type
_entity.pdbx_description
1 polymer ?
#
loop_
_entity_poly.entity_id
_entity_poly.type
_entity_poly.pdbx_seq_one_letter_code
_entity_poly.pdbx_strand_id
1 'polypeptide(L)'
;DKVMTKRLWIADGLPTPRYAVLDATSDLRTVPDELGLPLFVKPPHEGSTIGVSKVLGYSQMQQAYALAAQYDELVLAEEFIDGAELTVPVLGSGAQAYALPVIRIDAPEGNYDFEHKYVSDETRYSCPAPINAALTQQLQELAVRAYRSVGCAGWGRVDFIVRERDQAPFLLEVNTSPGMTGHSLVPMAAKAAGMSYEQLCLTLVRDAALKVRGTPQGDRA
;
A
#
# COMPACT_ATOMS: atom_id res chain seq x y z
N ASP A 1 10.53 -1.61 -1.86
CA ASP A 1 10.88 -2.47 -0.71
C ASP A 1 9.82 -2.35 0.37
N LYS A 2 9.05 -3.42 0.58
CA LYS A 2 8.01 -3.51 1.62
C LYS A 2 8.58 -3.55 3.04
N VAL A 3 9.73 -4.21 3.24
CA VAL A 3 10.39 -4.34 4.55
C VAL A 3 10.88 -2.97 5.02
N MET A 4 11.60 -2.23 4.17
CA MET A 4 12.11 -0.91 4.53
C MET A 4 10.99 0.10 4.77
N THR A 5 9.92 0.04 3.98
CA THR A 5 8.71 0.86 4.18
C THR A 5 8.11 0.61 5.57
N LYS A 6 7.91 -0.66 5.96
CA LYS A 6 7.39 -1.01 7.28
C LYS A 6 8.30 -0.60 8.43
N ARG A 7 9.62 -0.77 8.29
CA ARG A 7 10.59 -0.30 9.29
C ARG A 7 10.44 1.19 9.57
N LEU A 8 10.33 2.00 8.52
CA LEU A 8 10.11 3.45 8.64
C LEU A 8 8.74 3.75 9.27
N TRP A 9 7.68 3.08 8.84
CA TRP A 9 6.35 3.28 9.42
C TRP A 9 6.29 2.94 10.91
N ILE A 10 6.89 1.83 11.33
CA ILE A 10 6.96 1.48 12.76
C ILE A 10 7.74 2.54 13.54
N ALA A 11 8.88 3.00 13.02
CA ALA A 11 9.68 4.05 13.65
C ALA A 11 8.89 5.36 13.82
N ASP A 12 7.99 5.67 12.88
CA ASP A 12 7.12 6.85 12.90
C ASP A 12 5.78 6.64 13.62
N GLY A 13 5.60 5.50 14.29
CA GLY A 13 4.38 5.15 15.02
C GLY A 13 3.15 4.99 14.12
N LEU A 14 3.35 4.54 12.87
CA LEU A 14 2.30 4.27 11.90
C LEU A 14 1.88 2.78 11.94
N PRO A 15 0.57 2.49 11.93
CA PRO A 15 0.08 1.12 12.10
C PRO A 15 0.27 0.31 10.82
N THR A 16 0.94 -0.82 10.92
CA THR A 16 1.10 -1.81 9.85
C THR A 16 0.99 -3.22 10.47
N PRO A 17 0.55 -4.25 9.71
CA PRO A 17 0.49 -5.61 10.25
C PRO A 17 1.84 -6.04 10.80
N ARG A 18 1.82 -6.76 11.92
CA ARG A 18 3.00 -7.45 12.47
C ARG A 18 3.62 -8.32 11.39
N TYR A 19 4.95 -8.35 11.36
CA TYR A 19 5.67 -9.05 10.30
C TYR A 19 6.97 -9.67 10.81
N ALA A 20 7.45 -10.66 10.06
CA ALA A 20 8.77 -11.25 10.18
C ALA A 20 9.48 -11.18 8.83
N VAL A 21 10.80 -10.99 8.85
CA VAL A 21 11.66 -11.11 7.67
C VAL A 21 12.35 -12.46 7.76
N LEU A 22 12.17 -13.26 6.73
CA LEU A 22 12.65 -14.63 6.64
C LEU A 22 13.76 -14.71 5.60
N ASP A 23 14.70 -15.60 5.85
CA ASP A 23 15.79 -15.99 4.94
C ASP A 23 15.95 -17.52 4.95
N ALA A 24 16.95 -18.01 4.22
CA ALA A 24 17.20 -19.45 4.08
C ALA A 24 17.55 -20.17 5.40
N THR A 25 17.87 -19.42 6.47
CA THR A 25 18.26 -19.93 7.78
C THR A 25 17.15 -19.84 8.83
N SER A 26 16.03 -19.22 8.49
CA SER A 26 14.91 -18.98 9.40
C SER A 26 14.17 -20.28 9.75
N ASP A 27 13.78 -20.47 11.03
CA ASP A 27 12.90 -21.58 11.42
C ASP A 27 11.45 -21.26 11.06
N LEU A 28 11.04 -21.67 9.86
CA LEU A 28 9.71 -21.39 9.32
C LEU A 28 8.56 -21.93 10.19
N ARG A 29 8.83 -22.90 11.09
CA ARG A 29 7.80 -23.53 11.93
C ARG A 29 7.34 -22.64 13.07
N THR A 30 8.17 -21.70 13.52
CA THR A 30 7.83 -20.81 14.65
C THR A 30 7.10 -19.54 14.19
N VAL A 31 7.16 -19.21 12.89
CA VAL A 31 6.53 -18.00 12.34
C VAL A 31 5.02 -17.90 12.66
N PRO A 32 4.22 -18.99 12.56
CA PRO A 32 2.82 -18.93 12.95
C PRO A 32 2.59 -18.73 14.45
N ASP A 33 3.51 -19.16 15.32
CA ASP A 33 3.41 -18.92 16.77
C ASP A 33 3.58 -17.43 17.08
N GLU A 34 4.42 -16.75 16.29
CA GLU A 34 4.64 -15.32 16.41
C GLU A 34 3.48 -14.52 15.80
N LEU A 35 3.17 -14.75 14.52
CA LEU A 35 2.25 -13.90 13.74
C LEU A 35 0.77 -14.33 13.81
N GLY A 36 0.50 -15.54 14.29
CA GLY A 36 -0.83 -16.14 14.23
C GLY A 36 -1.20 -16.65 12.83
N LEU A 37 -2.33 -17.39 12.76
CA LEU A 37 -2.90 -17.87 11.51
C LEU A 37 -4.31 -17.28 11.29
N PRO A 38 -4.70 -17.04 10.03
CA PRO A 38 -3.85 -17.15 8.84
C PRO A 38 -2.79 -16.04 8.78
N LEU A 39 -1.80 -16.20 7.91
CA LEU A 39 -0.76 -15.19 7.62
C LEU A 39 -0.46 -15.12 6.13
N PHE A 40 0.17 -14.05 5.66
CA PHE A 40 0.66 -13.92 4.28
C PHE A 40 2.17 -14.07 4.21
N VAL A 41 2.66 -14.77 3.20
CA VAL A 41 4.09 -14.85 2.84
C VAL A 41 4.25 -14.26 1.44
N LYS A 42 5.20 -13.34 1.25
CA LYS A 42 5.39 -12.63 -0.02
C LYS A 42 6.82 -12.12 -0.24
N PRO A 43 7.27 -11.97 -1.49
CA PRO A 43 8.50 -11.25 -1.80
C PRO A 43 8.35 -9.74 -1.50
N PRO A 44 9.36 -9.08 -0.91
CA PRO A 44 9.30 -7.68 -0.50
C PRO A 44 9.43 -6.67 -1.65
N HIS A 45 9.95 -7.07 -2.81
CA HIS A 45 10.18 -6.16 -3.95
C HIS A 45 9.15 -6.27 -5.09
N GLU A 46 8.24 -7.24 -5.08
CA GLU A 46 7.25 -7.41 -6.16
C GLU A 46 5.96 -6.60 -5.96
N GLY A 47 5.34 -6.22 -7.09
CA GLY A 47 4.19 -5.30 -7.15
C GLY A 47 2.86 -5.88 -7.64
N SER A 48 2.80 -7.17 -7.98
CA SER A 48 1.66 -7.75 -8.72
C SER A 48 1.12 -9.05 -8.13
N THR A 49 1.18 -9.20 -6.80
CA THR A 49 0.80 -10.44 -6.07
C THR A 49 1.64 -11.68 -6.49
N ILE A 50 2.70 -11.49 -7.28
CA ILE A 50 3.64 -12.54 -7.67
C ILE A 50 4.34 -13.07 -6.41
N GLY A 51 4.37 -14.40 -6.25
CA GLY A 51 5.00 -15.05 -5.11
C GLY A 51 4.29 -14.88 -3.77
N VAL A 52 3.05 -14.39 -3.75
CA VAL A 52 2.25 -14.23 -2.52
C VAL A 52 1.50 -15.52 -2.18
N SER A 53 1.45 -15.90 -0.92
CA SER A 53 0.70 -17.05 -0.42
C SER A 53 -0.04 -16.73 0.88
N LYS A 54 -1.32 -17.10 0.98
CA LYS A 54 -2.08 -17.13 2.24
C LYS A 54 -1.85 -18.48 2.92
N VAL A 55 -1.23 -18.46 4.09
CA VAL A 55 -0.92 -19.63 4.90
C VAL A 55 -2.01 -19.80 5.95
N LEU A 56 -2.74 -20.92 5.88
CA LEU A 56 -3.80 -21.31 6.81
C LEU A 56 -3.31 -22.25 7.91
N GLY A 57 -2.12 -22.84 7.75
CA GLY A 57 -1.57 -23.83 8.67
C GLY A 57 -0.06 -23.98 8.57
N TYR A 58 0.56 -24.50 9.63
CA TYR A 58 2.01 -24.70 9.76
C TYR A 58 2.62 -25.48 8.58
N SER A 59 1.93 -26.50 8.07
CA SER A 59 2.40 -27.34 6.97
C SER A 59 2.58 -26.58 5.65
N GLN A 60 1.93 -25.43 5.49
CA GLN A 60 2.01 -24.61 4.27
C GLN A 60 3.19 -23.63 4.26
N MET A 61 3.84 -23.39 5.41
CA MET A 61 4.93 -22.40 5.55
C MET A 61 6.11 -22.68 4.61
N GLN A 62 6.55 -23.93 4.52
CA GLN A 62 7.71 -24.30 3.70
C GLN A 62 7.46 -24.03 2.22
N GLN A 63 6.26 -24.37 1.73
CA GLN A 63 5.88 -24.16 0.33
C GLN A 63 5.71 -22.66 0.02
N ALA A 64 5.07 -21.93 0.93
CA ALA A 64 4.87 -20.48 0.79
C ALA A 64 6.20 -19.71 0.75
N TYR A 65 7.14 -20.06 1.64
CA TYR A 65 8.49 -19.49 1.61
C TYR A 65 9.22 -19.85 0.32
N ALA A 66 9.22 -21.12 -0.09
CA ALA A 66 9.93 -21.57 -1.29
C ALA A 66 9.40 -20.91 -2.56
N LEU A 67 8.11 -20.57 -2.62
CA LEU A 67 7.54 -19.80 -3.72
C LEU A 67 8.02 -18.34 -3.70
N ALA A 68 7.95 -17.67 -2.56
CA ALA A 68 8.37 -16.27 -2.44
C ALA A 68 9.89 -16.09 -2.67
N ALA A 69 10.70 -17.02 -2.18
CA ALA A 69 12.16 -17.01 -2.30
C ALA A 69 12.68 -17.21 -3.74
N GLN A 70 11.82 -17.53 -4.70
CA GLN A 70 12.18 -17.54 -6.12
C GLN A 70 12.38 -16.13 -6.68
N TYR A 71 11.78 -15.13 -6.04
CA TYR A 71 11.75 -13.75 -6.52
C TYR A 71 12.66 -12.82 -5.70
N ASP A 72 13.05 -13.23 -4.49
CA ASP A 72 13.80 -12.38 -3.57
C ASP A 72 14.62 -13.22 -2.59
N GLU A 73 15.76 -12.69 -2.14
CA GLU A 73 16.60 -13.35 -1.13
C GLU A 73 15.95 -13.31 0.25
N LEU A 74 15.25 -12.22 0.54
CA LEU A 74 14.48 -12.04 1.77
C LEU A 74 12.99 -12.24 1.50
N VAL A 75 12.29 -12.91 2.41
CA VAL A 75 10.84 -13.14 2.31
C VAL A 75 10.13 -12.43 3.46
N LEU A 76 9.00 -11.79 3.17
CA LEU A 76 8.19 -11.09 4.15
C LEU A 76 7.00 -11.96 4.55
N ALA A 77 6.90 -12.29 5.84
CA ALA A 77 5.71 -12.89 6.45
C ALA A 77 4.94 -11.84 7.25
N GLU A 78 3.62 -11.76 7.11
CA GLU A 78 2.75 -10.76 7.74
C GLU A 78 1.50 -11.39 8.33
N GLU A 79 1.08 -10.94 9.52
CA GLU A 79 -0.20 -11.35 10.09
C GLU A 79 -1.36 -11.04 9.14
N PHE A 80 -2.37 -11.91 9.11
CA PHE A 80 -3.60 -11.63 8.38
C PHE A 80 -4.47 -10.64 9.16
N ILE A 81 -4.90 -9.58 8.48
CA ILE A 81 -5.91 -8.66 9.00
C ILE A 81 -7.22 -8.94 8.27
N ASP A 82 -8.22 -9.40 9.02
CA ASP A 82 -9.57 -9.60 8.51
C ASP A 82 -10.30 -8.26 8.44
N GLY A 83 -10.65 -7.80 7.23
CA GLY A 83 -11.17 -6.46 7.04
C GLY A 83 -11.32 -6.02 5.59
N ALA A 84 -11.84 -4.81 5.42
CA ALA A 84 -12.07 -4.21 4.11
C ALA A 84 -10.78 -3.63 3.54
N GLU A 85 -10.56 -3.78 2.23
CA GLU A 85 -9.49 -3.11 1.52
C GLU A 85 -9.90 -1.70 1.11
N LEU A 86 -9.09 -0.72 1.51
CA LEU A 86 -9.26 0.67 1.12
C LEU A 86 -7.94 1.24 0.63
N THR A 87 -8.05 2.20 -0.26
CA THR A 87 -6.89 2.88 -0.80
C THR A 87 -7.10 4.38 -0.84
N VAL A 88 -6.01 5.12 -0.59
CA VAL A 88 -6.01 6.57 -0.53
C VAL A 88 -4.94 7.11 -1.46
N PRO A 89 -5.33 7.67 -2.61
CA PRO A 89 -4.41 8.43 -3.45
C PRO A 89 -3.93 9.70 -2.73
N VAL A 90 -2.65 10.01 -2.87
CA VAL A 90 -2.00 11.20 -2.30
C VAL A 90 -1.30 11.96 -3.41
N LEU A 91 -1.50 13.28 -3.45
CA LEU A 91 -0.84 14.19 -4.39
C LEU A 91 0.07 15.16 -3.65
N GLY A 92 1.03 15.75 -4.37
CA GLY A 92 1.93 16.78 -3.87
C GLY A 92 3.18 16.24 -3.19
N SER A 93 3.81 17.05 -2.35
CA SER A 93 5.03 16.67 -1.63
C SER A 93 5.19 17.45 -0.33
N GLY A 94 5.93 16.88 0.62
CA GLY A 94 6.26 17.53 1.89
C GLY A 94 5.03 18.04 2.64
N ALA A 95 5.06 19.30 3.07
CA ALA A 95 3.95 19.92 3.80
C ALA A 95 2.71 20.20 2.92
N GLN A 96 2.85 20.19 1.59
CA GLN A 96 1.76 20.43 0.64
C GLN A 96 1.12 19.12 0.16
N ALA A 97 1.58 17.96 0.65
CA ALA A 97 0.97 16.69 0.29
C ALA A 97 -0.44 16.57 0.89
N TYR A 98 -1.41 16.13 0.08
CA TYR A 98 -2.80 15.98 0.50
C TYR A 98 -3.42 14.71 -0.09
N ALA A 99 -4.35 14.11 0.66
CA ALA A 99 -5.10 12.95 0.23
C ALA A 99 -6.29 13.33 -0.66
N LEU A 100 -6.57 12.49 -1.64
CA LEU A 100 -7.82 12.50 -2.42
C LEU A 100 -8.89 11.63 -1.71
N PRO A 101 -10.13 11.58 -2.22
CA PRO A 101 -11.17 10.71 -1.68
C PRO A 101 -10.72 9.26 -1.55
N VAL A 102 -11.07 8.64 -0.43
CA VAL A 102 -10.82 7.23 -0.15
C VAL A 102 -11.60 6.37 -1.14
N ILE A 103 -10.98 5.29 -1.63
CA ILE A 103 -11.61 4.31 -2.50
C ILE A 103 -11.70 3.00 -1.72
N ARG A 104 -12.87 2.36 -1.77
CA ARG A 104 -13.06 0.99 -1.29
C ARG A 104 -12.92 0.02 -2.46
N ILE A 105 -12.19 -1.07 -2.26
CA ILE A 105 -12.01 -2.14 -3.23
C ILE A 105 -12.84 -3.32 -2.73
N ASP A 106 -13.86 -3.70 -3.51
CA ASP A 106 -14.73 -4.83 -3.23
C ASP A 106 -14.37 -5.97 -4.18
N ALA A 107 -13.63 -6.95 -3.67
CA ALA A 107 -13.37 -8.21 -4.37
C ALA A 107 -14.52 -9.21 -4.09
N PRO A 108 -15.06 -9.91 -5.11
CA PRO A 108 -16.04 -10.97 -4.90
C PRO A 108 -15.52 -12.03 -3.92
N GLU A 109 -16.43 -12.62 -3.13
CA GLU A 109 -16.21 -13.75 -2.22
C GLU A 109 -15.26 -13.53 -1.03
N GLY A 110 -14.76 -12.32 -0.78
CA GLY A 110 -13.90 -12.03 0.38
C GLY A 110 -12.55 -12.76 0.37
N ASN A 111 -12.31 -13.58 -0.66
CA ASN A 111 -11.04 -14.20 -0.94
C ASN A 111 -10.30 -13.31 -1.93
N TYR A 112 -9.19 -12.78 -1.45
CA TYR A 112 -8.05 -12.45 -2.30
C TYR A 112 -7.44 -13.75 -2.85
N ASP A 113 -8.24 -14.60 -3.49
CA ASP A 113 -7.71 -15.73 -4.23
C ASP A 113 -7.06 -15.19 -5.51
N PHE A 114 -5.80 -15.59 -5.64
CA PHE A 114 -4.81 -15.37 -6.67
C PHE A 114 -5.34 -15.12 -8.10
N GLU A 115 -6.48 -15.72 -8.48
CA GLU A 115 -7.05 -15.61 -9.82
C GLU A 115 -7.78 -14.28 -10.09
N HIS A 116 -8.29 -13.58 -9.08
CA HIS A 116 -9.23 -12.47 -9.34
C HIS A 116 -8.57 -11.13 -9.71
N LYS A 117 -7.30 -10.90 -9.37
CA LYS A 117 -6.65 -9.58 -9.56
C LYS A 117 -6.34 -9.25 -11.03
N TYR A 118 -6.34 -10.24 -11.92
CA TYR A 118 -6.02 -10.06 -13.34
C TYR A 118 -6.91 -10.85 -14.31
N VAL A 119 -7.84 -11.68 -13.82
CA VAL A 119 -8.65 -12.58 -14.67
C VAL A 119 -10.15 -12.27 -14.63
N SER A 120 -10.68 -11.53 -13.65
CA SER A 120 -12.12 -11.22 -13.61
C SER A 120 -12.43 -9.72 -13.66
N ASP A 121 -13.38 -9.36 -14.54
CA ASP A 121 -14.01 -8.03 -14.64
C ASP A 121 -14.89 -7.69 -13.41
N GLU A 122 -14.71 -8.38 -12.28
CA GLU A 122 -15.65 -8.37 -11.16
C GLU A 122 -15.21 -7.53 -9.96
N THR A 123 -13.96 -7.05 -9.93
CA THR A 123 -13.51 -6.13 -8.86
C THR A 123 -14.27 -4.81 -8.96
N ARG A 124 -15.01 -4.45 -7.90
CA ARG A 124 -15.79 -3.22 -7.84
C ARG A 124 -15.06 -2.17 -7.02
N TYR A 125 -15.20 -0.92 -7.44
CA TYR A 125 -14.61 0.22 -6.77
C TYR A 125 -15.71 1.20 -6.36
N SER A 126 -15.68 1.63 -5.10
CA SER A 126 -16.57 2.68 -4.59
C SER A 126 -15.73 3.91 -4.23
N CYS A 127 -15.98 5.02 -4.92
CA CYS A 127 -15.29 6.30 -4.69
C CYS A 127 -16.29 7.48 -4.74
N PRO A 128 -16.46 8.24 -3.64
CA PRO A 128 -15.87 8.01 -2.32
C PRO A 128 -16.30 6.68 -1.68
N ALA A 129 -15.45 6.11 -0.83
CA ALA A 129 -15.74 4.91 -0.08
C ALA A 129 -16.97 5.11 0.84
N PRO A 130 -17.91 4.15 0.91
CA PRO A 130 -19.12 4.25 1.74
C PRO A 130 -18.80 3.94 3.22
N ILE A 131 -17.98 4.77 3.84
CA ILE A 131 -17.56 4.69 5.24
C ILE A 131 -17.89 5.98 5.98
N ASN A 132 -17.86 5.95 7.32
CA ASN A 132 -18.15 7.15 8.10
C ASN A 132 -17.06 8.24 7.93
N ALA A 133 -17.42 9.48 8.22
CA ALA A 133 -16.54 10.63 8.04
C ALA A 133 -15.28 10.60 8.93
N ALA A 134 -15.39 10.07 10.16
CA ALA A 134 -14.27 9.98 11.08
C ALA A 134 -13.19 9.01 10.57
N LEU A 135 -13.60 7.82 10.09
CA LEU A 135 -12.69 6.86 9.46
C LEU A 135 -12.10 7.39 8.16
N THR A 136 -12.89 8.13 7.37
CA THR A 136 -12.41 8.78 6.14
C THR A 136 -11.28 9.75 6.44
N GLN A 137 -11.48 10.64 7.41
CA GLN A 137 -10.47 11.60 7.85
C GLN A 137 -9.23 10.89 8.40
N GLN A 138 -9.42 9.86 9.24
CA GLN A 138 -8.31 9.08 9.80
C GLN A 138 -7.46 8.42 8.71
N LEU A 139 -8.08 7.80 7.71
CA LEU A 139 -7.37 7.17 6.58
C LEU A 139 -6.60 8.19 5.75
N GLN A 140 -7.20 9.35 5.49
CA GLN A 140 -6.56 10.43 4.75
C GLN A 140 -5.33 11.00 5.49
N GLU A 141 -5.45 11.23 6.79
CA GLU A 141 -4.34 11.68 7.64
C GLU A 141 -3.22 10.64 7.71
N LEU A 142 -3.55 9.36 7.90
CA LEU A 142 -2.58 8.27 7.90
C LEU A 142 -1.89 8.12 6.55
N ALA A 143 -2.62 8.24 5.44
CA ALA A 143 -2.06 8.12 4.10
C ALA A 143 -1.03 9.22 3.82
N VAL A 144 -1.34 10.48 4.16
CA VAL A 144 -0.40 11.59 3.99
C VAL A 144 0.84 11.40 4.88
N ARG A 145 0.68 10.95 6.12
CA ARG A 145 1.82 10.67 7.01
C ARG A 145 2.70 9.53 6.46
N ALA A 146 2.09 8.41 6.06
CA ALA A 146 2.77 7.25 5.51
C ALA A 146 3.46 7.53 4.16
N TYR A 147 2.88 8.38 3.32
CA TYR A 147 3.46 8.85 2.08
C TYR A 147 4.69 9.75 2.34
N ARG A 148 4.58 10.66 3.32
CA ARG A 148 5.67 11.57 3.69
C ARG A 148 6.83 10.87 4.39
N SER A 149 6.57 9.86 5.23
CA SER A 149 7.62 9.15 5.99
C SER A 149 8.66 8.47 5.10
N VAL A 150 8.25 8.04 3.90
CA VAL A 150 9.15 7.43 2.90
C VAL A 150 9.66 8.45 1.86
N GLY A 151 9.40 9.74 2.06
CA GLY A 151 9.89 10.81 1.18
C GLY A 151 9.25 10.84 -0.20
N CYS A 152 8.01 10.36 -0.35
CA CYS A 152 7.31 10.42 -1.62
C CYS A 152 7.01 11.87 -2.06
N ALA A 153 6.93 12.06 -3.37
CA ALA A 153 6.57 13.32 -4.01
C ALA A 153 5.85 13.07 -5.35
N GLY A 154 5.02 14.02 -5.78
CA GLY A 154 4.24 13.91 -7.02
C GLY A 154 2.89 13.27 -6.76
N TRP A 155 2.73 12.00 -7.09
CA TRP A 155 1.55 11.22 -6.75
C TRP A 155 1.91 9.84 -6.24
N GLY A 156 1.01 9.26 -5.48
CA GLY A 156 1.09 7.87 -5.09
C GLY A 156 -0.23 7.40 -4.53
N ARG A 157 -0.24 6.16 -4.08
CA ARG A 157 -1.41 5.52 -3.51
C ARG A 157 -0.98 4.73 -2.27
N VAL A 158 -1.67 4.94 -1.16
CA VAL A 158 -1.43 4.21 0.09
C VAL A 158 -2.57 3.24 0.30
N ASP A 159 -2.22 1.96 0.47
CA ASP A 159 -3.18 0.87 0.60
C ASP A 159 -3.33 0.44 2.06
N PHE A 160 -4.56 0.13 2.44
CA PHE A 160 -4.97 -0.18 3.79
C PHE A 160 -5.82 -1.44 3.83
N ILE A 161 -5.74 -2.17 4.94
CA ILE A 161 -6.86 -2.96 5.43
C ILE A 161 -7.45 -2.25 6.65
N VAL A 162 -8.77 -2.07 6.67
CA VAL A 162 -9.50 -1.65 7.86
C VAL A 162 -10.11 -2.88 8.51
N ARG A 163 -9.59 -3.23 9.67
CA ARG A 163 -9.95 -4.45 10.40
C ARG A 163 -11.42 -4.42 10.81
N GLU A 164 -12.16 -5.51 10.56
CA GLU A 164 -13.61 -5.53 10.76
C GLU A 164 -14.00 -5.31 12.23
N ARG A 165 -13.35 -6.05 13.15
CA ARG A 165 -13.74 -6.11 14.58
C ARG A 165 -13.70 -4.77 15.34
N ASP A 166 -12.84 -3.86 14.92
CA ASP A 166 -12.56 -2.61 15.64
C ASP A 166 -12.33 -1.39 14.73
N GLN A 167 -12.49 -1.55 13.41
CA GLN A 167 -12.27 -0.52 12.41
C GLN A 167 -10.86 0.09 12.44
N ALA A 168 -9.88 -0.63 12.98
CA ALA A 168 -8.49 -0.16 13.03
C ALA A 168 -7.85 -0.23 11.63
N PRO A 169 -7.27 0.88 11.11
CA PRO A 169 -6.59 0.90 9.83
C PRO A 169 -5.15 0.38 9.93
N PHE A 170 -4.75 -0.45 8.98
CA PHE A 170 -3.40 -1.00 8.85
C PHE A 170 -2.83 -0.69 7.48
N LEU A 171 -1.68 -0.02 7.43
CA LEU A 171 -0.96 0.30 6.21
C LEU A 171 -0.33 -0.97 5.62
N LEU A 172 -0.63 -1.25 4.35
CA LEU A 172 -0.08 -2.39 3.62
C LEU A 172 1.15 -1.99 2.81
N GLU A 173 1.00 -1.01 1.93
CA GLU A 173 2.05 -0.55 1.04
C GLU A 173 1.78 0.86 0.53
N VAL A 174 2.83 1.48 -0.02
CA VAL A 174 2.77 2.73 -0.76
C VAL A 174 3.25 2.49 -2.19
N ASN A 175 2.37 2.80 -3.13
CA ASN A 175 2.62 2.69 -4.55
C ASN A 175 3.04 4.05 -5.09
N THR A 176 4.30 4.19 -5.50
CA THR A 176 4.91 5.48 -5.91
C THR A 176 4.82 5.76 -7.41
N SER A 177 4.26 4.83 -8.18
CA SER A 177 3.95 5.00 -9.61
C SER A 177 2.68 4.22 -9.95
N PRO A 178 1.53 4.55 -9.31
CA PRO A 178 0.29 3.85 -9.58
C PRO A 178 -0.18 4.14 -11.01
N GLY A 179 -1.04 3.25 -11.53
CA GLY A 179 -1.63 3.39 -12.86
C GLY A 179 -2.31 4.74 -13.07
N MET A 180 -2.23 5.24 -14.31
CA MET A 180 -2.77 6.53 -14.75
C MET A 180 -3.72 6.39 -15.94
N THR A 181 -4.34 5.23 -16.14
CA THR A 181 -5.39 5.06 -17.16
C THR A 181 -6.74 5.55 -16.64
N GLY A 182 -7.74 5.71 -17.52
CA GLY A 182 -9.09 6.14 -17.12
C GLY A 182 -9.81 5.21 -16.11
N HIS A 183 -9.34 3.96 -15.97
CA HIS A 183 -9.84 2.98 -15.00
C HIS A 183 -8.97 2.88 -13.74
N SER A 184 -7.87 3.64 -13.67
CA SER A 184 -6.94 3.60 -12.54
C SER A 184 -7.48 4.37 -11.33
N LEU A 185 -7.05 3.95 -10.14
CA LEU A 185 -7.59 4.44 -8.87
C LEU A 185 -7.25 5.91 -8.58
N VAL A 186 -6.06 6.39 -8.97
CA VAL A 186 -5.71 7.82 -8.77
C VAL A 186 -6.58 8.75 -9.62
N PRO A 187 -6.74 8.54 -10.95
CA PRO A 187 -7.72 9.27 -11.75
C PRO A 187 -9.16 9.18 -11.23
N MET A 188 -9.58 8.01 -10.72
CA MET A 188 -10.91 7.82 -10.14
C MET A 188 -11.15 8.74 -8.94
N ALA A 189 -10.22 8.78 -7.97
CA ALA A 189 -10.33 9.68 -6.81
C ALA A 189 -10.24 11.15 -7.21
N ALA A 190 -9.39 11.51 -8.17
CA ALA A 190 -9.30 12.87 -8.68
C ALA A 190 -10.64 13.34 -9.27
N LYS A 191 -11.28 12.50 -10.07
CA LYS A 191 -12.62 12.77 -10.62
C LYS A 191 -13.66 12.94 -9.53
N ALA A 192 -13.65 12.09 -8.50
CA ALA A 192 -14.55 12.22 -7.35
C ALA A 192 -14.33 13.53 -6.57
N ALA A 193 -13.12 14.07 -6.60
CA ALA A 193 -12.78 15.38 -6.04
C ALA A 193 -13.05 16.56 -7.00
N GLY A 194 -13.69 16.33 -8.16
CA GLY A 194 -13.99 17.37 -9.14
C GLY A 194 -12.81 17.78 -10.03
N MET A 195 -11.73 16.99 -10.05
CA MET A 195 -10.55 17.22 -10.91
C MET A 195 -10.64 16.34 -12.16
N SER A 196 -10.57 16.95 -13.35
CA SER A 196 -10.51 16.21 -14.61
C SER A 196 -9.18 15.47 -14.77
N TYR A 197 -9.11 14.48 -15.65
CA TYR A 197 -7.88 13.75 -15.92
C TYR A 197 -6.77 14.66 -16.47
N GLU A 198 -7.14 15.61 -17.33
CA GLU A 198 -6.23 16.62 -17.89
C GLU A 198 -5.71 17.55 -16.79
N GLN A 199 -6.58 18.00 -15.88
CA GLN A 199 -6.19 18.80 -14.73
C GLN A 199 -5.24 18.04 -13.81
N LEU A 200 -5.50 16.74 -13.58
CA LEU A 200 -4.60 15.88 -12.83
C LEU A 200 -3.23 15.83 -13.51
N CYS A 201 -3.16 15.47 -14.79
CA CYS A 201 -1.91 15.41 -15.55
C CYS A 201 -1.14 16.74 -15.50
N LEU A 202 -1.81 17.87 -15.72
CA LEU A 202 -1.19 19.19 -15.67
C LEU A 202 -0.68 19.53 -14.26
N THR A 203 -1.42 19.16 -13.22
CA THR A 203 -0.99 19.35 -11.82
C THR A 203 0.29 18.56 -11.54
N LEU A 204 0.35 17.29 -11.95
CA LEU A 204 1.52 16.44 -11.75
C LEU A 204 2.76 16.97 -12.48
N VAL A 205 2.59 17.42 -13.73
CA VAL A 205 3.69 18.02 -14.51
C VAL A 205 4.14 19.34 -13.90
N ARG A 206 3.20 20.18 -13.44
CA ARG A 206 3.52 21.47 -12.82
C ARG A 206 4.31 21.31 -11.52
N ASP A 207 3.96 20.30 -10.72
CA ASP A 207 4.55 20.08 -9.40
C ASP A 207 5.84 19.22 -9.49
N ALA A 208 6.19 18.72 -10.68
CA ALA A 208 7.43 17.99 -10.91
C ALA A 208 8.65 18.93 -10.76
N ALA A 209 9.55 18.59 -9.85
CA ALA A 209 10.73 19.39 -9.54
C ALA A 209 11.97 18.52 -9.31
N LEU A 210 13.16 19.12 -9.50
CA LEU A 210 14.42 18.49 -9.10
C LEU A 210 14.48 18.36 -7.57
N LYS A 211 14.94 17.21 -7.08
CA LYS A 211 15.12 16.97 -5.64
C LYS A 211 16.31 17.71 -5.04
N VAL A 212 17.20 18.23 -5.88
CA VAL A 212 18.36 19.04 -5.49
C VAL A 212 18.00 20.50 -5.70
N ARG A 213 18.10 21.31 -4.64
CA ARG A 213 18.09 22.77 -4.80
C ARG A 213 19.40 23.15 -5.49
N GLY A 214 19.32 23.84 -6.64
CA GLY A 214 20.51 24.39 -7.27
C GLY A 214 21.31 25.21 -6.26
N THR A 215 22.63 25.08 -6.28
CA THR A 215 23.53 25.92 -5.48
C THR A 215 23.12 27.37 -5.69
N PRO A 216 22.93 28.19 -4.62
CA PRO A 216 22.72 29.61 -4.81
C PRO A 216 23.83 30.12 -5.72
N GLN A 217 23.46 30.67 -6.87
CA GLN A 217 24.40 31.34 -7.75
C GLN A 217 24.85 32.55 -6.93
N GLY A 218 25.96 32.40 -6.20
CA GLY A 218 26.55 33.51 -5.47
C GLY A 218 26.78 34.61 -6.47
N ASP A 219 26.23 35.79 -6.19
CA ASP A 219 26.51 37.01 -6.92
C ASP A 219 28.02 37.11 -7.12
N ARG A 220 28.48 36.82 -8.34
CA ARG A 220 29.80 37.21 -8.78
C ARG A 220 29.72 38.71 -9.00
N ALA A 221 30.12 39.45 -7.97
CA ALA A 221 30.46 40.86 -8.04
C ALA A 221 31.52 41.12 -9.12
#